data_AF-S4RDT8-F1
#
_entry.id   AF-S4RDT8-F1
#
_cell.length_a   1.000
_cell.length_b   1.000
_cell.length_c   1.000
_cell.angle_alpha   90.00
_cell.angle_beta   90.00
_cell.angle_gamma   90.00
#
_symmetry.space_group_name_H-M   'P 1'
#
loop_
_entity.id
_entity.type
_entity.pdbx_description
1 polymer ?
#
loop_
_entity_poly.entity_id
_entity_poly.type
_entity_poly.pdbx_seq_one_letter_code
_entity_poly.pdbx_strand_id
1 'polypeptide(L)'
;VRRGRLCALGNLARRRWRQWKAGKLLSMEAEEQQARHYQLLGQLQLRLRELPSTEAEQRLTYDMLSDLALALIDGTVYEIVQGLKDIQQLTEKNLYSQRLKLHNEHRVLKQDLLRRQQEALQSCKPHNIALLQSAQQREMEALEKRIKAEQKSMDEHVVLELDQKVEDQQSTLEKSGVPGFYVTQNPQEITLQLQLLSLIMKVQECHTEQEGT
;
A
#
# COMPACT_ATOMS: atom_id res chain seq x y z
N VAL A 1 29.53 7.34 67.56
CA VAL A 1 28.33 7.96 66.92
C VAL A 1 28.64 8.84 65.68
N ARG A 2 29.89 9.23 65.36
CA ARG A 2 30.16 10.19 64.25
C ARG A 2 30.32 9.62 62.83
N ARG A 3 30.42 8.29 62.63
CA ARG A 3 30.62 7.70 61.28
C ARG A 3 29.33 7.52 60.45
N GLY A 4 28.16 7.42 61.07
CA GLY A 4 26.89 7.18 60.35
C GLY A 4 26.29 8.38 59.59
N ARG A 5 26.59 9.62 60.01
CA ARG A 5 26.01 10.83 59.41
C ARG A 5 26.66 11.23 58.08
N LEU A 6 27.95 10.92 57.89
CA LEU A 6 28.65 11.16 56.62
C LEU A 6 28.17 10.23 55.49
N CYS A 7 27.83 8.97 55.80
CA CYS A 7 27.26 8.05 54.81
C CYS A 7 25.84 8.45 54.37
N ALA A 8 25.00 8.94 55.29
CA ALA A 8 23.65 9.38 54.99
C ALA A 8 23.63 10.62 54.06
N LEU A 9 24.51 11.60 54.30
CA LEU A 9 24.69 12.78 53.44
C LEU A 9 25.22 12.41 52.05
N GLY A 10 26.17 11.48 51.97
CA GLY A 10 26.67 10.95 50.68
C GLY A 10 25.60 10.19 49.89
N ASN A 11 24.69 9.48 50.56
CA ASN A 11 23.57 8.79 49.92
C ASN A 11 22.49 9.76 49.40
N LEU A 12 22.24 10.86 50.12
CA LEU A 12 21.30 11.90 49.69
C LEU A 12 21.84 12.68 48.47
N ALA A 13 23.13 13.02 48.47
CA ALA A 13 23.79 13.66 47.33
C ALA A 13 23.78 12.77 46.07
N ARG A 14 24.05 11.46 46.22
CA ARG A 14 23.95 10.50 45.12
C ARG A 14 22.53 10.34 44.57
N ARG A 15 21.49 10.43 45.42
CA ARG A 15 20.10 10.42 44.97
C ARG A 15 19.72 11.70 44.21
N ARG A 16 20.11 12.88 44.72
CA ARG A 16 19.91 14.16 44.00
C ARG A 16 20.65 14.21 42.68
N TRP A 17 21.89 13.72 42.62
CA TRP A 17 22.65 13.66 41.37
C TRP A 17 22.01 12.70 40.34
N ARG A 18 21.49 11.55 40.78
CA ARG A 18 20.73 10.65 39.92
C ARG A 18 19.42 11.26 39.42
N GLN A 19 18.67 11.94 40.28
CA GLN A 19 17.45 12.66 39.87
C GLN A 19 17.74 13.80 38.91
N TRP A 20 18.77 14.60 39.17
CA TRP A 20 19.20 15.68 38.28
C TRP A 20 19.69 15.13 36.94
N LYS A 21 20.49 14.06 36.95
CA LYS A 21 20.96 13.40 35.73
C LYS A 21 19.79 12.81 34.93
N ALA A 22 18.84 12.16 35.59
CA ALA A 22 17.64 11.63 34.95
C ALA A 22 16.77 12.75 34.36
N GLY A 23 16.53 13.83 35.11
CA GLY A 23 15.79 15.00 34.61
C GLY A 23 16.51 15.71 33.45
N LYS A 24 17.84 15.80 33.50
CA LYS A 24 18.63 16.35 32.41
C LYS A 24 18.61 15.45 31.17
N LEU A 25 18.67 14.13 31.35
CA LEU A 25 18.56 13.17 30.24
C LEU A 25 17.19 13.24 29.58
N LEU A 26 16.11 13.26 30.36
CA LEU A 26 14.74 13.43 29.86
C LEU A 26 14.54 14.78 29.12
N SER A 27 15.16 15.86 29.60
CA SER A 27 15.11 17.16 28.92
C SER A 27 15.84 17.13 27.58
N MET A 28 17.00 16.46 27.52
CA MET A 28 17.76 16.30 26.28
C MET A 28 17.03 15.41 25.27
N GLU A 29 16.41 14.31 25.72
CA GLU A 29 15.59 13.44 24.86
C GLU A 29 14.38 14.20 24.28
N ALA A 30 13.73 15.05 25.08
CA ALA A 30 12.65 15.92 24.61
C ALA A 30 13.13 16.97 23.60
N GLU A 31 14.29 17.58 23.84
CA GLU A 31 14.91 18.54 22.90
C GLU A 31 15.30 17.87 21.57
N GLU A 32 15.86 16.66 21.61
CA GLU A 32 16.18 15.87 20.42
C GLU A 32 14.93 15.47 19.64
N GLN A 33 13.87 15.02 20.32
CA GLN A 33 12.59 14.72 19.68
C GLN A 33 11.97 15.96 19.05
N GLN A 34 12.00 17.10 19.75
CA GLN A 34 11.50 18.37 19.23
C GLN A 34 12.29 18.81 17.98
N ALA A 35 13.62 18.64 17.97
CA ALA A 35 14.46 18.95 16.82
C ALA A 35 14.13 18.07 15.61
N ARG A 36 13.96 16.75 15.82
CA ARG A 36 13.53 15.81 14.78
C ARG A 36 12.16 16.17 14.22
N HIS A 37 11.20 16.50 15.11
CA HIS A 37 9.87 16.95 14.72
C HIS A 37 9.92 18.16 13.78
N TYR A 38 10.64 19.22 14.17
CA TYR A 38 10.76 20.43 13.34
C TYR A 38 11.44 20.14 11.99
N GLN A 39 12.48 19.30 11.98
CA GLN A 39 13.15 18.89 10.75
C GLN A 39 12.18 18.17 9.81
N LEU A 40 11.43 17.20 10.34
CA LEU A 40 10.52 16.36 9.56
C LEU A 40 9.29 17.16 9.08
N LEU A 41 8.76 18.05 9.92
CA LEU A 41 7.73 19.00 9.53
C LEU A 41 8.19 19.93 8.39
N GLY A 42 9.43 20.43 8.47
CA GLY A 42 10.02 21.25 7.40
C GLY A 42 10.12 20.48 6.09
N GLN A 43 10.52 19.20 6.13
CA GLN A 43 10.55 18.33 4.96
C GLN A 43 9.16 18.09 4.39
N LEU A 44 8.16 17.79 5.22
CA LEU A 44 6.77 17.60 4.80
C LEU A 44 6.21 18.85 4.11
N GLN A 45 6.44 20.03 4.69
CA GLN A 45 6.01 21.31 4.11
C GLN A 45 6.69 21.61 2.77
N LEU A 46 7.98 21.30 2.64
CA LEU A 46 8.71 21.47 1.39
C LEU A 46 8.14 20.56 0.30
N ARG A 47 7.96 19.27 0.61
CA ARG A 47 7.44 18.27 -0.34
C ARG A 47 5.98 18.53 -0.71
N LEU A 48 5.19 19.09 0.19
CA LEU A 48 3.82 19.54 -0.11
C LEU A 48 3.82 20.64 -1.18
N ARG A 49 4.73 21.62 -1.11
CA ARG A 49 4.84 22.72 -2.09
C ARG A 49 5.30 22.27 -3.48
N GLU A 50 5.93 21.11 -3.58
CA GLU A 50 6.38 20.53 -4.85
C GLU A 50 5.27 19.73 -5.56
N LEU A 51 4.15 19.46 -4.89
CA LEU A 51 3.00 18.82 -5.53
C LEU A 51 2.25 19.86 -6.39
N PRO A 52 1.89 19.52 -7.64
CA PRO A 52 1.12 20.43 -8.48
C PRO A 52 -0.20 20.76 -7.77
N SER A 53 -0.43 22.06 -7.51
CA SER A 53 -1.59 22.59 -6.79
C SER A 53 -2.89 21.96 -7.27
N THR A 54 -3.34 20.96 -6.52
CA THR A 54 -4.66 20.35 -6.60
C THR A 54 -5.40 20.77 -5.35
N GLU A 55 -6.74 20.71 -5.36
CA GLU A 55 -7.62 21.30 -4.32
C GLU A 55 -7.37 20.79 -2.87
N ALA A 56 -6.42 19.88 -2.68
CA ALA A 56 -6.00 19.34 -1.40
C ALA A 56 -4.96 20.17 -0.63
N GLU A 57 -4.22 21.10 -1.27
CA GLU A 57 -3.34 22.02 -0.53
C GLU A 57 -4.12 22.80 0.54
N GLN A 58 -5.41 23.05 0.31
CA GLN A 58 -6.29 23.74 1.27
C GLN A 58 -6.81 22.83 2.38
N ARG A 59 -6.73 21.50 2.23
CA ARG A 59 -7.22 20.53 3.22
C ARG A 59 -6.13 20.05 4.17
N LEU A 60 -4.85 20.10 3.76
CA LEU A 60 -3.74 19.73 4.62
C LEU A 60 -3.33 20.90 5.52
N THR A 61 -3.89 20.94 6.73
CA THR A 61 -3.59 21.98 7.71
C THR A 61 -2.22 21.77 8.36
N TYR A 62 -1.66 22.85 8.91
CA TYR A 62 -0.42 22.79 9.70
C TYR A 62 -0.51 21.76 10.83
N ASP A 63 -1.65 21.72 11.54
CA ASP A 63 -1.87 20.81 12.66
C ASP A 63 -1.78 19.34 12.21
N MET A 64 -2.40 18.99 11.07
CA MET A 64 -2.30 17.64 10.50
C MET A 64 -0.87 17.27 10.10
N LEU A 65 -0.11 18.20 9.51
CA LEU A 65 1.30 17.96 9.17
C LEU A 65 2.17 17.82 10.42
N SER A 66 1.87 18.56 11.48
CA SER A 66 2.55 18.46 12.77
C SER A 66 2.29 17.11 13.43
N ASP A 67 1.04 16.66 13.46
CA ASP A 67 0.65 15.36 14.01
C ASP A 67 1.27 14.22 13.19
N LEU A 68 1.27 14.34 11.87
CA LEU A 68 1.92 13.38 10.98
C LEU A 68 3.44 13.34 11.24
N ALA A 69 4.08 14.50 11.38
CA ALA A 69 5.51 14.55 11.68
C ALA A 69 5.85 13.82 12.98
N LEU A 70 5.01 13.95 14.03
CA LEU A 70 5.17 13.21 15.29
C LEU A 70 5.05 11.70 15.09
N ALA A 71 4.05 11.24 14.32
CA ALA A 71 3.84 9.83 14.05
C ALA A 71 4.99 9.18 13.25
N LEU A 72 5.73 9.97 12.47
CA LEU A 72 6.85 9.49 11.65
C LEU A 72 8.19 9.44 12.40
N ILE A 73 8.32 10.01 13.60
CA ILE A 73 9.61 10.16 14.31
C ILE A 73 10.29 8.82 14.60
N ASP A 74 9.50 7.82 14.99
CA ASP A 74 10.05 6.52 15.41
C ASP A 74 10.38 5.58 14.24
N GLY A 75 9.95 5.94 13.03
CA GLY A 75 10.17 5.18 11.80
C GLY A 75 9.27 3.97 11.59
N THR A 76 8.45 3.58 12.57
CA THR A 76 7.55 2.42 12.49
C THR A 76 6.55 2.57 11.35
N VAL A 77 6.04 3.78 11.14
CA VAL A 77 5.09 4.08 10.05
C VAL A 77 5.73 3.84 8.68
N TYR A 78 7.02 4.12 8.50
CA TYR A 78 7.72 3.84 7.23
C TYR A 78 7.82 2.34 6.95
N GLU A 79 8.10 1.53 7.98
CA GLU A 79 8.13 0.06 7.85
C GLU A 79 6.74 -0.49 7.51
N ILE A 80 5.69 0.04 8.15
CA ILE A 80 4.30 -0.34 7.86
C ILE A 80 3.94 0.00 6.42
N VAL A 81 4.21 1.24 5.98
CA VAL A 81 3.92 1.69 4.61
C VAL A 81 4.69 0.85 3.58
N GLN A 82 5.95 0.52 3.86
CA GLN A 82 6.74 -0.36 2.99
C GLN A 82 6.15 -1.77 2.93
N GLY A 83 5.76 -2.34 4.08
CA GLY A 83 5.12 -3.66 4.12
C GLY A 83 3.78 -3.69 3.36
N LEU A 84 2.97 -2.63 3.47
CA LEU A 84 1.72 -2.49 2.72
C LEU A 84 1.97 -2.40 1.20
N LYS A 85 3.02 -1.68 0.79
CA LYS A 85 3.45 -1.59 -0.62
C LYS A 85 3.89 -2.95 -1.16
N ASP A 86 4.66 -3.71 -0.39
CA ASP A 86 5.12 -5.05 -0.80
C ASP A 86 3.94 -6.03 -0.92
N ILE A 87 2.99 -6.00 0.02
CA ILE A 87 1.76 -6.79 -0.02
C ILE A 87 0.92 -6.43 -1.26
N GLN A 88 0.77 -5.13 -1.56
CA GLN A 88 0.08 -4.65 -2.75
C GLN A 88 0.73 -5.19 -4.02
N GLN A 89 2.05 -5.01 -4.18
CA GLN A 89 2.78 -5.47 -5.36
C GLN A 89 2.69 -6.99 -5.56
N LEU A 90 2.78 -7.76 -4.47
CA LEU A 90 2.62 -9.22 -4.54
C LEU A 90 1.20 -9.60 -4.98
N THR A 91 0.18 -8.92 -4.46
CA THR A 91 -1.22 -9.15 -4.81
C THR A 91 -1.48 -8.83 -6.29
N GLU A 92 -1.04 -7.66 -6.76
CA GLU A 92 -1.17 -7.25 -8.16
C GLU A 92 -0.47 -8.24 -9.11
N LYS A 93 0.75 -8.68 -8.75
CA LYS A 93 1.49 -9.68 -9.54
C LYS A 93 0.76 -11.02 -9.59
N ASN A 94 0.14 -11.44 -8.49
CA ASN A 94 -0.63 -12.67 -8.43
C ASN A 94 -1.89 -12.58 -9.31
N LEU A 95 -2.67 -11.50 -9.18
CA LEU A 95 -3.88 -11.27 -9.98
C LEU A 95 -3.56 -11.19 -11.48
N TYR A 96 -2.49 -10.47 -11.85
CA TYR A 96 -2.01 -10.41 -13.22
C TYR A 96 -1.65 -11.80 -13.77
N SER A 97 -0.92 -12.60 -12.97
CA SER A 97 -0.51 -13.95 -13.35
C SER A 97 -1.73 -14.87 -13.54
N GLN A 98 -2.74 -14.77 -12.69
CA GLN A 98 -3.99 -15.52 -12.81
C GLN A 98 -4.75 -15.14 -14.09
N ARG A 99 -4.90 -13.85 -14.36
CA ARG A 99 -5.54 -13.33 -15.59
C ARG A 99 -4.81 -13.80 -16.84
N LEU A 100 -3.49 -13.74 -16.83
CA LEU A 100 -2.65 -14.21 -17.95
C LEU A 100 -2.80 -15.71 -18.19
N LYS A 101 -2.85 -16.51 -17.11
CA LYS A 101 -3.06 -17.96 -17.19
C LYS A 101 -4.41 -18.28 -17.84
N LEU A 102 -5.49 -17.63 -17.38
CA LEU A 102 -6.82 -17.80 -17.96
C LEU A 102 -6.85 -17.46 -19.46
N HIS A 103 -6.22 -16.35 -19.85
CA HIS A 103 -6.13 -15.96 -21.26
C HIS A 103 -5.36 -17.00 -22.10
N ASN A 104 -4.28 -17.57 -21.57
CA ASN A 104 -3.54 -18.63 -22.24
C ASN A 104 -4.36 -19.92 -22.38
N GLU A 105 -5.12 -20.30 -21.35
CA GLU A 105 -6.05 -21.44 -21.40
C GLU A 105 -7.11 -21.23 -22.48
N HIS A 106 -7.71 -20.04 -22.56
CA HIS A 106 -8.68 -19.68 -23.62
C HIS A 106 -8.09 -19.78 -25.02
N ARG A 107 -6.85 -19.32 -25.20
CA ARG A 107 -6.13 -19.42 -26.48
C ARG A 107 -5.94 -20.88 -26.91
N VAL A 108 -5.49 -21.73 -25.98
CA VAL A 108 -5.30 -23.17 -26.23
C VAL A 108 -6.63 -23.85 -26.55
N LEU A 109 -7.68 -23.56 -25.79
CA LEU A 109 -9.03 -24.11 -26.04
C LEU A 109 -9.57 -23.74 -27.42
N LYS A 110 -9.39 -22.48 -27.86
CA LYS A 110 -9.80 -22.05 -29.21
C LYS A 110 -9.00 -22.75 -30.30
N GLN A 111 -7.68 -22.92 -30.10
CA GLN A 111 -6.83 -23.63 -31.03
C GLN A 111 -7.22 -25.12 -31.15
N ASP A 112 -7.47 -25.79 -30.03
CA ASP A 112 -7.91 -27.18 -30.01
C ASP A 112 -9.28 -27.37 -30.66
N LEU A 113 -10.22 -26.44 -30.42
CA LEU A 113 -11.52 -26.45 -31.09
C LEU A 113 -11.35 -26.36 -32.61
N LEU A 114 -10.59 -25.37 -33.10
CA LEU A 114 -10.34 -25.19 -34.53
C LEU A 114 -9.68 -26.42 -35.17
N ARG A 115 -8.72 -27.03 -34.47
CA ARG A 115 -8.07 -28.26 -34.92
C ARG A 115 -9.08 -29.41 -35.08
N ARG A 116 -9.92 -29.65 -34.07
CA ARG A 116 -10.98 -30.69 -34.13
C ARG A 116 -11.98 -30.42 -35.23
N GLN A 117 -12.35 -29.15 -35.44
CA GLN A 117 -13.25 -28.75 -36.52
C GLN A 117 -12.64 -29.04 -37.91
N GLN A 118 -11.34 -28.80 -38.08
CA GLN A 118 -10.61 -29.11 -39.31
C GLN A 118 -10.52 -30.61 -39.56
N GLU A 119 -10.20 -31.41 -38.54
CA GLU A 119 -10.16 -32.88 -38.61
C GLU A 119 -11.55 -33.47 -38.99
N ALA A 120 -12.62 -32.91 -38.42
CA ALA A 120 -13.99 -33.32 -38.74
C ALA A 120 -14.40 -32.96 -40.18
N LEU A 121 -13.96 -31.82 -40.72
CA LEU A 121 -14.23 -31.44 -42.10
C LEU A 121 -13.56 -32.37 -43.11
N GLN A 122 -12.33 -32.82 -42.82
CA GLN A 122 -11.58 -33.72 -43.70
C GLN A 122 -12.22 -35.11 -43.84
N SER A 123 -12.96 -35.55 -42.81
CA SER A 123 -13.62 -36.87 -42.77
C SER A 123 -15.10 -36.83 -43.14
N CYS A 124 -15.66 -35.65 -43.42
CA CYS A 124 -17.09 -35.46 -43.68
C CYS A 124 -17.48 -35.72 -45.15
N LYS A 125 -18.66 -36.31 -45.38
CA LYS A 125 -19.23 -36.49 -46.73
C LYS A 125 -19.77 -35.16 -47.26
N PRO A 126 -19.70 -34.89 -48.59
CA PRO A 126 -20.09 -33.61 -49.18
C PRO A 126 -21.49 -33.09 -48.80
N HIS A 127 -22.48 -33.99 -48.76
CA HIS A 127 -23.87 -33.62 -48.44
C HIS A 127 -24.10 -33.25 -46.96
N ASN A 128 -23.17 -33.59 -46.07
CA ASN A 128 -23.26 -33.28 -44.63
C ASN A 128 -22.46 -32.03 -44.24
N ILE A 129 -21.67 -31.46 -45.16
CA ILE A 129 -20.76 -30.33 -44.88
C ILE A 129 -21.52 -29.13 -44.32
N ALA A 130 -22.64 -28.75 -44.93
CA ALA A 130 -23.42 -27.58 -44.50
C ALA A 130 -23.98 -27.74 -43.07
N LEU A 131 -24.49 -28.94 -42.74
CA LEU A 131 -24.97 -29.24 -41.39
C LEU A 131 -23.82 -29.22 -40.38
N LEU A 132 -22.68 -29.81 -40.72
CA LEU A 132 -21.48 -29.83 -39.88
C LEU A 132 -20.96 -28.40 -39.62
N GLN A 133 -20.82 -27.58 -40.66
CA GLN A 133 -20.40 -26.18 -40.53
C GLN A 133 -21.33 -25.38 -39.62
N SER A 134 -22.65 -25.58 -39.74
CA SER A 134 -23.63 -24.94 -38.84
C SER A 134 -23.48 -25.38 -37.39
N ALA A 135 -23.07 -26.62 -37.13
CA ALA A 135 -22.80 -27.13 -35.79
C ALA A 135 -21.48 -26.57 -35.23
N GLN A 136 -20.43 -26.53 -36.05
CA GLN A 136 -19.13 -25.95 -35.72
C GLN A 136 -19.23 -24.46 -35.39
N GLN A 137 -20.03 -23.71 -36.16
CA GLN A 137 -20.29 -22.30 -35.91
C GLN A 137 -20.98 -22.09 -34.55
N ARG A 138 -22.02 -22.88 -34.24
CA ARG A 138 -22.69 -22.82 -32.94
C ARG A 138 -21.76 -23.17 -31.79
N GLU A 139 -20.88 -24.14 -31.97
CA GLU A 139 -19.88 -24.52 -30.97
C GLU A 139 -18.85 -23.41 -30.74
N MET A 140 -18.40 -22.74 -31.81
CA MET A 140 -17.51 -21.58 -31.72
C MET A 140 -18.18 -20.44 -30.96
N GLU A 141 -19.43 -20.09 -31.30
CA GLU A 141 -20.19 -19.05 -30.62
C GLU A 141 -20.42 -19.37 -29.13
N ALA A 142 -20.69 -20.64 -28.81
CA ALA A 142 -20.84 -21.08 -27.43
C ALA A 142 -19.51 -20.95 -26.64
N LEU A 143 -18.39 -21.33 -27.26
CA LEU A 143 -17.07 -21.16 -26.66
C LEU A 143 -16.73 -19.69 -26.44
N GLU A 144 -16.98 -18.83 -27.43
CA GLU A 144 -16.71 -17.39 -27.33
C GLU A 144 -17.56 -16.73 -26.25
N LYS A 145 -18.84 -17.11 -26.12
CA LYS A 145 -19.70 -16.67 -25.01
C LYS A 145 -19.14 -17.09 -23.65
N ARG A 146 -18.67 -18.34 -23.53
CA ARG A 146 -18.10 -18.85 -22.28
C ARG A 146 -16.80 -18.11 -21.91
N ILE A 147 -15.88 -17.96 -22.86
CA ILE A 147 -14.63 -17.20 -22.69
C ILE A 147 -14.92 -15.79 -22.19
N LYS A 148 -15.89 -15.11 -22.83
CA LYS A 148 -16.25 -13.74 -22.47
C LYS A 148 -16.84 -13.64 -21.05
N ALA A 149 -17.64 -14.63 -20.64
CA ALA A 149 -18.19 -14.70 -19.28
C ALA A 149 -17.09 -14.95 -18.24
N GLU A 150 -16.17 -15.88 -18.51
CA GLU A 150 -15.03 -16.18 -17.63
C GLU A 150 -14.08 -14.98 -17.50
N GLN A 151 -13.80 -14.27 -18.60
CA GLN A 151 -13.02 -13.03 -18.59
C GLN A 151 -13.68 -11.95 -17.74
N LYS A 152 -15.00 -11.76 -17.91
CA LYS A 152 -15.76 -10.78 -17.13
C LYS A 152 -15.72 -11.12 -15.64
N SER A 153 -15.93 -12.39 -15.29
CA SER A 153 -15.86 -12.85 -13.89
C SER A 153 -14.47 -12.66 -13.28
N MET A 154 -13.40 -12.89 -14.05
CA MET A 154 -12.04 -12.61 -13.61
C MET A 154 -11.81 -11.11 -13.40
N ASP A 155 -12.27 -10.26 -14.32
CA ASP A 155 -12.11 -8.80 -14.20
C ASP A 155 -12.89 -8.25 -12.99
N GLU A 156 -14.11 -8.75 -12.74
CA GLU A 156 -14.87 -8.42 -11.52
C GLU A 156 -14.14 -8.86 -10.24
N HIS A 157 -13.55 -10.06 -10.23
CA HIS A 157 -12.76 -10.54 -9.11
C HIS A 157 -11.53 -9.66 -8.85
N VAL A 158 -10.80 -9.26 -9.91
CA VAL A 158 -9.64 -8.37 -9.80
C VAL A 158 -10.03 -7.04 -9.16
N VAL A 159 -11.13 -6.42 -9.58
CA VAL A 159 -11.58 -5.15 -9.00
C VAL A 159 -11.92 -5.32 -7.52
N LEU A 160 -12.68 -6.35 -7.16
CA LEU A 160 -13.05 -6.62 -5.77
C LEU A 160 -11.84 -6.85 -4.85
N GLU A 161 -10.85 -7.61 -5.32
CA GLU A 161 -9.63 -7.84 -4.55
C GLU A 161 -8.82 -6.56 -4.37
N LEU A 162 -8.74 -5.71 -5.38
CA LEU A 162 -8.05 -4.41 -5.29
C LEU A 162 -8.78 -3.45 -4.34
N ASP A 163 -10.12 -3.38 -4.41
CA ASP A 163 -10.93 -2.58 -3.50
C ASP A 163 -10.74 -3.04 -2.05
N GLN A 164 -10.73 -4.35 -1.81
CA GLN A 164 -10.44 -4.91 -0.49
C GLN A 164 -9.04 -4.52 -0.01
N LYS A 165 -8.02 -4.49 -0.89
CA LYS A 165 -6.68 -4.04 -0.51
C LYS A 165 -6.64 -2.58 -0.10
N VAL A 166 -7.40 -1.71 -0.76
CA VAL A 166 -7.52 -0.30 -0.34
C VAL A 166 -8.12 -0.20 1.06
N GLU A 167 -9.18 -0.94 1.34
CA GLU A 167 -9.81 -0.99 2.68
C GLU A 167 -8.84 -1.53 3.75
N ASP A 168 -8.12 -2.62 3.45
CA ASP A 168 -7.12 -3.21 4.35
C ASP A 168 -6.00 -2.21 4.68
N GLN A 169 -5.50 -1.49 3.67
CA GLN A 169 -4.47 -0.47 3.83
C GLN A 169 -4.97 0.69 4.69
N GLN A 170 -6.16 1.24 4.39
CA GLN A 170 -6.78 2.29 5.20
C GLN A 170 -6.95 1.85 6.65
N SER A 171 -7.49 0.65 6.87
CA SER A 171 -7.73 0.12 8.22
C SER A 171 -6.42 -0.10 8.99
N THR A 172 -5.36 -0.56 8.32
CA THR A 172 -4.06 -0.78 8.94
C THR A 172 -3.41 0.54 9.36
N LEU A 173 -3.45 1.56 8.49
CA LEU A 173 -2.89 2.88 8.78
C LEU A 173 -3.69 3.60 9.88
N GLU A 174 -5.01 3.49 9.87
CA GLU A 174 -5.89 4.01 10.94
C GLU A 174 -5.56 3.36 12.30
N LYS A 175 -5.48 2.02 12.35
CA LYS A 175 -5.14 1.28 13.57
C LYS A 175 -3.72 1.55 14.07
N SER A 176 -2.82 1.91 13.17
CA SER A 176 -1.44 2.31 13.51
C SER A 176 -1.35 3.75 13.99
N GLY A 177 -2.48 4.48 14.03
CA GLY A 177 -2.56 5.85 14.53
C GLY A 177 -2.00 6.88 13.55
N VAL A 178 -1.90 6.56 12.26
CA VAL A 178 -1.39 7.50 11.25
C VAL A 178 -2.44 8.59 10.99
N PRO A 179 -2.13 9.88 11.22
CA PRO A 179 -3.10 10.96 11.05
C PRO A 179 -3.63 11.06 9.61
N GLY A 180 -4.93 11.33 9.48
CA GLY A 180 -5.60 11.50 8.19
C GLY A 180 -6.05 10.19 7.51
N PHE A 181 -5.73 9.03 8.07
CA PHE A 181 -6.18 7.73 7.57
C PHE A 181 -7.37 7.18 8.35
N TYR A 182 -8.38 6.76 7.62
CA TYR A 182 -9.60 6.09 8.09
C TYR A 182 -10.27 5.39 6.91
N VAL A 183 -11.07 4.36 7.18
CA VAL A 183 -11.79 3.66 6.11
C VAL A 183 -12.82 4.59 5.45
N THR A 184 -12.72 4.78 4.13
CA THR A 184 -13.61 5.68 3.38
C THR A 184 -13.72 5.31 1.91
N GLN A 185 -14.93 5.46 1.37
CA GLN A 185 -15.23 5.32 -0.06
C GLN A 185 -15.42 6.68 -0.76
N ASN A 186 -15.29 7.80 -0.04
CA ASN A 186 -15.42 9.12 -0.64
C ASN A 186 -14.18 9.40 -1.53
N PRO A 187 -14.35 9.63 -2.86
CA PRO A 187 -13.23 9.86 -3.77
C PRO A 187 -12.31 11.03 -3.36
N GLN A 188 -12.88 12.07 -2.74
CA GLN A 188 -12.12 13.23 -2.28
C GLN A 188 -11.21 12.88 -1.09
N GLU A 189 -11.71 12.04 -0.16
CA GLU A 189 -10.92 11.59 0.99
C GLU A 189 -9.87 10.57 0.58
N ILE A 190 -10.20 9.67 -0.36
CA ILE A 190 -9.22 8.74 -0.94
C ILE A 190 -8.08 9.50 -1.62
N THR A 191 -8.40 10.55 -2.38
CA THR A 191 -7.39 11.41 -3.01
C THR A 191 -6.47 12.07 -1.98
N LEU A 192 -7.04 12.56 -0.88
CA LEU A 192 -6.28 13.16 0.22
C LEU A 192 -5.38 12.13 0.92
N GLN A 193 -5.89 10.94 1.22
CA GLN A 193 -5.11 9.85 1.82
C GLN A 193 -3.98 9.38 0.90
N LEU A 194 -4.20 9.33 -0.42
CA LEU A 194 -3.17 9.01 -1.41
C LEU A 194 -2.06 10.07 -1.44
N GLN A 195 -2.42 11.35 -1.31
CA GLN A 195 -1.45 12.43 -1.22
C GLN A 195 -0.64 12.37 0.08
N LEU A 196 -1.28 12.08 1.22
CA LEU A 196 -0.59 11.85 2.49
C LEU A 196 0.40 10.69 2.37
N LEU A 197 -0.02 9.57 1.78
CA LEU A 197 0.84 8.41 1.55
C LEU A 197 2.04 8.76 0.65
N SER A 198 1.80 9.53 -0.42
CA SER A 198 2.86 10.04 -1.31
C SER A 198 3.87 10.90 -0.55
N LEU A 199 3.42 11.77 0.35
CA LEU A 199 4.30 12.58 1.19
C LEU A 199 5.15 11.73 2.12
N ILE A 200 4.54 10.76 2.82
CA ILE A 200 5.24 9.84 3.72
C ILE A 200 6.35 9.10 2.95
N MET A 201 6.03 8.56 1.78
CA MET A 201 6.99 7.84 0.95
C MET A 201 8.12 8.74 0.44
N LYS A 202 7.82 9.96 -0.01
CA LYS A 202 8.85 10.91 -0.48
C LYS A 202 9.81 11.34 0.63
N VAL A 203 9.31 11.53 1.86
CA VAL A 203 10.16 11.85 3.01
C VAL A 203 11.06 10.67 3.33
N GLN A 204 10.54 9.43 3.27
CA GLN A 204 11.33 8.22 3.46
C GLN A 204 12.46 8.09 2.43
N GLU A 205 12.17 8.32 1.15
CA GLU A 205 13.17 8.25 0.07
C GLU A 205 14.32 9.25 0.30
N CYS A 206 14.02 10.48 0.74
CA CYS A 206 15.05 11.45 1.11
C CYS A 206 15.91 11.03 2.30
N HIS A 207 15.36 10.32 3.29
CA HIS A 207 16.15 9.76 4.38
C HIS A 207 17.11 8.67 3.88
N THR A 208 16.67 7.82 2.95
CA THR A 208 17.52 6.75 2.40
C THR A 208 18.66 7.26 1.51
N GLU A 209 18.47 8.40 0.81
CA GLU A 209 19.52 9.01 -0.01
C GLU A 209 20.63 9.67 0.83
N GLN A 210 20.34 10.09 2.06
CA GLN A 210 21.33 10.72 2.96
C GLN A 210 22.20 9.71 3.72
N GLU A 211 21.75 8.47 3.88
CA GLU A 211 22.52 7.39 4.52
C GLU A 211 23.36 6.56 3.51
N GLY A 212 23.14 6.75 2.21
CA GLY A 212 23.80 6.04 1.12
C GLY A 212 25.03 6.74 0.50
N THR A 213 25.43 7.90 1.00
CA THR A 213 26.64 8.66 0.60
C THR A 213 27.59 8.82 1.77
#